data_AF-A0A838RY46-F1
#
_entry.id   AF-A0A838RY46-F1
#
_cell.length_a   1.000
_cell.length_b   1.000
_cell.length_c   1.000
_cell.angle_alpha   90.00
_cell.angle_beta   90.00
_cell.angle_gamma   90.00
#
_symmetry.space_group_name_H-M   'P 1'
#
loop_
_entity.id
_entity.type
_entity.pdbx_description
1 polymer ?
#
loop_
_entity_poly.entity_id
_entity_poly.type
_entity_poly.pdbx_seq_one_letter_code
_entity_poly.pdbx_strand_id
1 'polypeptide(L)'
;MLHSSLFLITMVTTTVAGIVIVGPEVDVPPPPLSRVIDYLLFVPQYYLRSVIALLGFTVQHPDLLADGLVFSAALLAILTAHEMGHYVACHRYGVAATLPFFIPAPPLFLAGTFGAFIKIKSPIPSRRALFDIGLAGPLAGFVVAVPIALVGVLSMQPPVQGGGYGIVFNDPLLFRLLGRLVGTPLDPYVPINPYYMAAWIGLLVTSLNLMPVG
;
A
#
# COMPACT_ATOMS: atom_id res chain seq x y z
N MET A 1 -19.51 -13.43 -3.50
CA MET A 1 -18.54 -13.76 -4.58
C MET A 1 -17.74 -12.53 -4.99
N LEU A 2 -18.35 -11.42 -5.42
CA LEU A 2 -17.63 -10.21 -5.89
C LEU A 2 -16.58 -9.64 -4.91
N HIS A 3 -16.94 -9.40 -3.64
CA HIS A 3 -16.00 -8.83 -2.65
C HIS A 3 -14.74 -9.69 -2.49
N SER A 4 -14.92 -11.01 -2.35
CA SER A 4 -13.82 -11.96 -2.20
C SER A 4 -12.94 -12.01 -3.45
N SER A 5 -13.55 -11.99 -4.64
CA SER A 5 -12.80 -11.95 -5.90
C SER A 5 -11.96 -10.68 -6.02
N LEU A 6 -12.54 -9.51 -5.72
CA LEU A 6 -11.82 -8.24 -5.74
C LEU A 6 -10.68 -8.21 -4.72
N PHE A 7 -10.91 -8.72 -3.51
CA PHE A 7 -9.87 -8.86 -2.49
C PHE A 7 -8.72 -9.74 -2.97
N LEU A 8 -9.00 -10.91 -3.55
CA LEU A 8 -7.97 -11.82 -4.06
C LEU A 8 -7.18 -11.21 -5.21
N ILE A 9 -7.84 -10.53 -6.15
CA ILE A 9 -7.15 -9.83 -7.25
C ILE A 9 -6.27 -8.71 -6.67
N THR A 10 -6.77 -7.96 -5.69
CA THR A 10 -6.01 -6.89 -5.04
C THR A 10 -4.81 -7.43 -4.28
N MET A 11 -4.94 -8.59 -3.63
CA MET A 11 -3.82 -9.28 -2.98
C MET A 11 -2.73 -9.64 -3.99
N VAL A 12 -3.10 -10.16 -5.16
CA VAL A 12 -2.12 -10.45 -6.22
C VAL A 12 -1.44 -9.17 -6.70
N THR A 13 -2.19 -8.13 -7.04
CA THR A 13 -1.61 -6.89 -7.57
C THR A 13 -0.74 -6.15 -6.56
N THR A 14 -1.14 -6.14 -5.28
CA THR A 14 -0.34 -5.57 -4.18
C THR A 14 0.90 -6.41 -3.87
N THR A 15 0.84 -7.74 -4.00
CA THR A 15 2.02 -8.62 -3.86
C THR A 15 3.06 -8.29 -4.92
N VAL A 16 2.64 -8.17 -6.19
CA VAL A 16 3.54 -7.79 -7.29
C VAL A 16 4.12 -6.39 -7.07
N ALA A 17 3.32 -5.43 -6.60
CA ALA A 17 3.83 -4.11 -6.25
C ALA A 17 4.85 -4.16 -5.10
N GLY A 18 4.62 -4.99 -4.08
CA GLY A 18 5.56 -5.20 -2.97
C GLY A 18 6.91 -5.73 -3.45
N ILE A 19 6.91 -6.69 -4.38
CA ILE A 19 8.13 -7.21 -5.01
C ILE A 19 8.91 -6.08 -5.70
N VAL A 20 8.22 -5.14 -6.34
CA VAL A 20 8.86 -4.04 -7.08
C VAL A 20 9.43 -2.98 -6.17
N ILE A 21 8.74 -2.70 -5.06
CA ILE A 21 9.16 -1.65 -4.14
C ILE A 21 10.33 -2.10 -3.27
N VAL A 22 10.37 -3.39 -2.89
CA VAL A 22 11.38 -3.93 -1.97
C VAL A 22 12.47 -4.71 -2.71
N GLY A 23 12.12 -5.35 -3.83
CA GLY A 23 13.04 -6.14 -4.62
C GLY A 23 14.01 -5.29 -5.45
N PRO A 24 15.01 -5.94 -6.06
CA PRO A 24 16.01 -5.25 -6.87
C PRO A 24 15.39 -4.65 -8.14
N GLU A 25 16.01 -3.58 -8.63
CA GLU A 25 15.68 -3.06 -9.96
C GLU A 25 16.02 -4.10 -11.02
N VAL A 26 14.99 -4.59 -11.72
CA VAL A 26 15.16 -5.49 -12.86
C VAL A 26 15.41 -4.64 -14.10
N ASP A 27 16.61 -4.76 -14.68
CA ASP A 27 16.95 -4.03 -15.89
C ASP A 27 16.12 -4.55 -17.07
N VAL A 28 15.31 -3.66 -17.65
CA VAL A 28 14.44 -3.95 -18.78
C VAL A 28 14.74 -2.95 -19.88
N PRO A 29 15.35 -3.39 -20.99
CA PRO A 29 15.74 -2.46 -22.05
C PRO A 29 14.51 -1.85 -22.71
N PRO A 30 14.55 -0.53 -23.02
CA PRO A 30 13.44 0.15 -23.66
C PRO A 30 13.15 -0.46 -25.05
N PRO A 31 11.88 -0.55 -25.48
CA PRO A 31 11.55 -1.00 -26.83
C PRO A 31 12.12 -0.03 -27.87
N PRO A 32 12.51 -0.53 -29.05
CA PRO A 32 13.08 0.31 -30.10
C PRO A 32 12.05 1.33 -30.60
N LEU A 33 12.49 2.56 -30.80
CA LEU A 33 11.66 3.68 -31.27
C LEU A 33 11.98 3.99 -32.74
N SER A 34 11.38 3.22 -33.66
CA SER A 34 11.68 3.29 -35.09
C SER A 34 10.57 3.91 -35.94
N ARG A 35 9.31 3.75 -35.51
CA ARG A 35 8.10 4.22 -36.20
C ARG A 35 7.27 5.07 -35.23
N VAL A 36 6.41 5.93 -35.77
CA VAL A 36 5.48 6.75 -34.97
C VAL A 36 4.62 5.90 -34.03
N ILE A 37 4.19 4.72 -34.50
CA ILE A 37 3.42 3.77 -33.68
C ILE A 37 4.20 3.26 -32.45
N ASP A 38 5.54 3.21 -32.52
CA ASP A 38 6.38 2.75 -31.41
C ASP A 38 6.33 3.75 -30.26
N TYR A 39 6.25 5.05 -30.55
CA TYR A 39 6.06 6.09 -29.54
C TYR A 39 4.68 5.99 -28.88
N LEU A 40 3.63 5.75 -29.68
CA LEU A 40 2.27 5.57 -29.15
C LEU A 40 2.14 4.34 -28.26
N LEU A 41 2.86 3.27 -28.59
CA LEU A 41 2.83 2.00 -27.86
C LEU A 41 3.95 1.86 -26.83
N PHE A 42 4.81 2.86 -26.68
CA PHE A 42 5.99 2.78 -25.82
C PHE A 42 5.62 2.39 -24.38
N VAL A 43 4.71 3.16 -23.76
CA VAL A 43 4.28 2.94 -22.37
C VAL A 43 3.66 1.56 -22.15
N PRO A 44 2.62 1.13 -22.90
CA PRO A 44 2.02 -0.19 -22.68
C PRO A 44 3.00 -1.34 -22.99
N GLN A 45 3.87 -1.21 -23.99
CA GLN A 45 4.87 -2.24 -24.30
C GLN A 45 5.94 -2.33 -23.21
N TYR A 46 6.47 -1.19 -22.78
CA TYR A 46 7.50 -1.13 -21.73
C TYR A 46 6.95 -1.66 -20.40
N TYR A 47 5.73 -1.26 -20.05
CA TYR A 47 5.02 -1.79 -18.89
C TYR A 47 4.87 -3.31 -18.94
N LEU A 48 4.38 -3.86 -20.06
CA LEU A 48 4.18 -5.31 -20.20
C LEU A 48 5.50 -6.08 -20.11
N ARG A 49 6.56 -5.58 -20.76
CA ARG A 49 7.91 -6.15 -20.68
C ARG A 49 8.43 -6.14 -19.24
N SER A 50 8.19 -5.05 -18.52
CA SER A 50 8.62 -4.90 -17.12
C SER A 50 7.90 -5.89 -16.21
N VAL A 51 6.59 -6.04 -16.37
CA VAL A 51 5.82 -7.05 -15.62
C VAL A 51 6.30 -8.47 -15.94
N ILE A 52 6.52 -8.81 -17.22
CA ILE A 52 6.99 -10.16 -17.60
C ILE A 52 8.39 -10.44 -17.03
N ALA A 53 9.31 -9.48 -17.15
CA ALA A 53 10.67 -9.62 -16.64
C ALA A 53 10.67 -9.80 -15.11
N LEU A 54 9.87 -9.00 -14.40
CA LEU A 54 9.71 -9.10 -12.95
C LEU A 54 9.17 -10.47 -12.54
N LEU A 55 8.11 -10.95 -13.20
CA LEU A 55 7.53 -12.27 -12.90
C LEU A 55 8.55 -13.39 -13.17
N GLY A 56 9.30 -13.30 -14.26
CA GLY A 56 10.39 -14.24 -14.57
C GLY A 56 11.49 -14.22 -13.51
N PHE A 57 11.88 -13.03 -13.03
CA PHE A 57 12.87 -12.86 -11.97
C PHE A 57 12.38 -13.43 -10.63
N THR A 58 11.11 -13.20 -10.29
CA THR A 58 10.47 -13.67 -9.05
C THR A 58 10.43 -15.20 -8.99
N VAL A 59 10.20 -15.87 -10.12
CA VAL A 59 10.22 -17.35 -10.19
C VAL A 59 11.60 -17.91 -9.81
N GLN A 60 12.68 -17.16 -10.08
CA GLN A 60 14.04 -17.55 -9.75
C GLN A 60 14.45 -17.18 -8.30
N HIS A 61 13.74 -16.23 -7.68
CA HIS A 61 14.04 -15.67 -6.35
C HIS A 61 12.78 -15.73 -5.45
N PRO A 62 12.48 -16.90 -4.86
CA PRO A 62 11.25 -17.11 -4.08
C PRO A 62 11.19 -16.27 -2.78
N ASP A 63 12.33 -15.80 -2.29
CA ASP A 63 12.47 -14.85 -1.19
C ASP A 63 11.73 -13.53 -1.50
N LEU A 64 11.80 -13.04 -2.73
CA LEU A 64 11.06 -11.85 -3.14
C LEU A 64 9.55 -12.02 -3.05
N LEU A 65 9.05 -13.21 -3.35
CA LEU A 65 7.62 -13.50 -3.20
C LEU A 65 7.20 -13.40 -1.73
N ALA A 66 8.05 -13.83 -0.79
CA ALA A 66 7.77 -13.69 0.64
C ALA A 66 7.70 -12.21 1.04
N ASP A 67 8.64 -11.38 0.59
CA ASP A 67 8.63 -9.92 0.85
C ASP A 67 7.39 -9.24 0.26
N GLY A 68 7.03 -9.58 -0.97
CA GLY A 68 5.80 -9.10 -1.61
C GLY A 68 4.53 -9.50 -0.84
N LEU A 69 4.47 -10.73 -0.35
CA LEU A 69 3.34 -11.23 0.45
C LEU A 69 3.27 -10.52 1.81
N VAL A 70 4.41 -10.30 2.47
CA VAL A 70 4.47 -9.55 3.73
C VAL A 70 3.97 -8.12 3.52
N PHE A 71 4.44 -7.44 2.47
CA PHE A 71 3.97 -6.11 2.10
C PHE A 71 2.46 -6.10 1.85
N SER A 72 1.97 -7.01 1.01
CA SER A 72 0.55 -7.13 0.66
C SER A 72 -0.31 -7.37 1.90
N ALA A 73 0.07 -8.33 2.74
CA ALA A 73 -0.66 -8.66 3.96
C ALA A 73 -0.71 -7.48 4.93
N ALA A 74 0.41 -6.79 5.14
CA ALA A 74 0.49 -5.63 6.01
C ALA A 74 -0.38 -4.47 5.50
N LEU A 75 -0.27 -4.13 4.21
CA LEU A 75 -1.06 -3.04 3.62
C LEU A 75 -2.56 -3.37 3.62
N LEU A 76 -2.94 -4.59 3.20
CA LEU A 76 -4.33 -5.01 3.19
C LEU A 76 -4.91 -5.11 4.59
N ALA A 77 -4.12 -5.46 5.62
CA ALA A 77 -4.58 -5.42 7.00
C ALA A 77 -4.95 -4.00 7.43
N ILE A 78 -4.12 -3.00 7.10
CA ILE A 78 -4.40 -1.58 7.40
C ILE A 78 -5.66 -1.11 6.68
N LEU A 79 -5.77 -1.35 5.37
CA LEU A 79 -6.93 -0.94 4.57
C LEU A 79 -8.21 -1.66 5.01
N THR A 80 -8.12 -2.95 5.33
CA THR A 80 -9.26 -3.72 5.85
C THR A 80 -9.71 -3.13 7.19
N ALA A 81 -8.78 -2.87 8.11
CA ALA A 81 -9.10 -2.28 9.40
C ALA A 81 -9.74 -0.91 9.26
N HIS A 82 -9.24 -0.09 8.32
CA HIS A 82 -9.81 1.22 7.99
C HIS A 82 -11.27 1.11 7.57
N GLU A 83 -11.56 0.31 6.54
CA GLU A 83 -12.93 0.19 6.03
C GLU A 83 -13.87 -0.52 7.03
N MET A 84 -13.34 -1.47 7.80
CA MET A 84 -14.09 -2.11 8.87
C MET A 84 -14.41 -1.16 10.02
N GLY A 85 -13.55 -0.18 10.31
CA GLY A 85 -13.84 0.89 11.26
C GLY A 85 -15.09 1.69 10.85
N HIS A 86 -15.15 2.09 9.58
CA HIS A 86 -16.35 2.72 9.02
C HIS A 86 -17.58 1.81 9.10
N TYR A 87 -17.44 0.53 8.73
CA TYR A 87 -18.54 -0.44 8.74
C TYR A 87 -19.12 -0.64 10.16
N VAL A 88 -18.25 -0.81 11.16
CA VAL A 88 -18.65 -0.99 12.55
C VAL A 88 -19.36 0.25 13.09
N ALA A 89 -18.87 1.45 12.75
CA ALA A 89 -19.54 2.71 13.12
C ALA A 89 -20.91 2.84 12.45
N CYS A 90 -21.03 2.51 11.16
CA CYS A 90 -22.31 2.45 10.47
C CYS A 90 -23.29 1.50 11.19
N HIS A 91 -22.85 0.29 11.53
CA HIS A 91 -23.66 -0.68 12.24
C HIS A 91 -24.11 -0.18 13.62
N ARG A 92 -23.21 0.45 14.39
CA ARG A 92 -23.49 1.08 15.69
C ARG A 92 -24.60 2.13 15.61
N TYR A 93 -24.66 2.87 14.51
CA TYR A 93 -25.64 3.92 14.25
C TYR A 93 -26.89 3.47 13.48
N GLY A 94 -27.03 2.17 13.21
CA GLY A 94 -28.15 1.64 12.43
C GLY A 94 -28.13 2.06 10.95
N VAL A 95 -26.98 2.47 10.43
CA VAL A 95 -26.77 2.85 9.03
C VAL A 95 -26.41 1.60 8.23
N ALA A 96 -27.22 1.30 7.21
CA ALA A 96 -26.95 0.18 6.31
C ALA A 96 -25.69 0.48 5.47
N ALA A 97 -24.72 -0.43 5.46
CA ALA A 97 -23.51 -0.32 4.65
C ALA A 97 -23.10 -1.68 4.05
N THR A 98 -22.26 -1.67 3.03
CA THR A 98 -21.63 -2.89 2.49
C THR A 98 -20.39 -3.29 3.27
N LEU A 99 -19.95 -4.53 3.08
CA LEU A 99 -18.58 -4.91 3.39
C LEU A 99 -17.58 -4.14 2.50
N PRO A 100 -16.29 -4.12 2.85
CA PRO A 100 -15.26 -3.43 2.07
C PRO A 100 -15.20 -3.94 0.62
N PHE A 101 -15.12 -3.01 -0.33
CA PHE A 101 -14.79 -3.27 -1.72
C PHE A 101 -13.36 -2.84 -1.98
N PHE A 102 -12.48 -3.80 -2.24
CA PHE A 102 -11.12 -3.53 -2.66
C PHE A 102 -11.06 -3.21 -4.14
N ILE A 103 -10.24 -2.23 -4.52
CA ILE A 103 -10.04 -1.83 -5.91
C ILE A 103 -8.59 -2.18 -6.30
N PRO A 104 -8.37 -3.22 -7.12
CA PRO A 104 -7.04 -3.54 -7.60
C PRO A 104 -6.56 -2.45 -8.56
N ALA A 105 -5.28 -2.13 -8.48
CA ALA A 105 -4.61 -1.31 -9.49
C ALA A 105 -3.72 -2.21 -10.36
N PRO A 106 -3.37 -1.78 -11.58
CA PRO A 106 -2.35 -2.47 -12.36
C PRO A 106 -1.07 -2.66 -11.51
N PRO A 107 -0.42 -3.83 -11.59
CA PRO A 107 0.90 -4.03 -10.99
C PRO A 107 1.87 -2.89 -11.38
N LEU A 108 2.86 -2.54 -10.56
CA LEU A 108 3.75 -1.38 -10.82
C LEU A 108 3.11 0.02 -10.70
N PHE A 109 1.79 0.12 -10.49
CA PHE A 109 1.12 1.39 -10.24
C PHE A 109 0.81 1.58 -8.75
N LEU A 110 1.29 2.68 -8.16
CA LEU A 110 1.17 2.98 -6.73
C LEU A 110 1.61 1.78 -5.86
N ALA A 111 0.74 1.31 -4.98
CA ALA A 111 0.94 0.16 -4.09
C ALA A 111 0.29 -1.13 -4.63
N GLY A 112 -0.12 -1.16 -5.90
CA GLY A 112 -0.89 -2.27 -6.48
C GLY A 112 -2.38 -2.25 -6.11
N THR A 113 -2.87 -1.17 -5.51
CA THR A 113 -4.30 -0.97 -5.18
C THR A 113 -4.66 0.52 -5.23
N PHE A 114 -5.91 0.83 -5.59
CA PHE A 114 -6.50 2.16 -5.42
C PHE A 114 -7.12 2.35 -4.02
N GLY A 115 -6.98 1.36 -3.14
CA GLY A 115 -7.57 1.35 -1.82
C GLY A 115 -8.82 0.47 -1.75
N ALA A 116 -9.62 0.71 -0.72
CA ALA A 116 -10.89 0.06 -0.50
C ALA A 116 -11.94 1.09 -0.06
N PHE A 117 -13.22 0.75 -0.16
CA PHE A 117 -14.30 1.58 0.33
C PHE A 117 -15.51 0.75 0.77
N ILE A 118 -16.30 1.27 1.71
CA ILE A 118 -17.67 0.80 1.96
C ILE A 118 -18.70 1.67 1.25
N LYS A 119 -19.83 1.08 0.85
CA LYS A 119 -20.97 1.83 0.31
C LYS A 119 -22.05 1.99 1.39
N ILE A 120 -22.31 3.23 1.78
CA ILE A 120 -23.45 3.60 2.64
C ILE A 120 -24.74 3.49 1.83
N LYS A 121 -25.75 2.81 2.37
CA LYS A 121 -27.02 2.45 1.70
C LYS A 121 -28.25 3.11 2.31
N SER A 122 -28.12 3.78 3.45
CA SER A 122 -29.21 4.50 4.11
C SER A 122 -28.75 5.87 4.59
N PRO A 123 -29.67 6.83 4.81
CA PRO A 123 -29.33 8.14 5.34
C PRO A 123 -28.61 8.06 6.69
N ILE A 124 -27.67 8.97 6.91
CA ILE A 124 -26.96 9.10 8.19
C ILE A 124 -27.84 9.93 9.15
N PRO A 125 -28.17 9.41 10.35
CA PRO A 125 -29.25 9.97 11.17
C PRO A 125 -28.91 11.31 11.84
N SER A 126 -27.63 11.69 11.95
CA SER A 126 -27.22 12.93 12.59
C SER A 126 -25.81 13.37 12.18
N ARG A 127 -25.48 14.65 12.43
CA ARG A 127 -24.11 15.18 12.24
C ARG A 127 -23.08 14.47 13.13
N ARG A 128 -23.49 14.04 14.33
CA ARG A 128 -22.63 13.25 15.21
C ARG A 128 -22.33 11.87 14.62
N ALA A 129 -23.34 11.19 14.08
CA ALA A 129 -23.13 9.92 13.39
C ALA A 129 -22.23 10.08 12.17
N LEU A 130 -22.38 11.17 11.40
CA LEU A 130 -21.50 11.48 10.28
C LEU A 130 -20.04 11.66 10.73
N PHE A 131 -19.82 12.43 11.78
CA PHE A 131 -18.49 12.67 12.34
C PHE A 131 -17.85 11.37 12.85
N ASP A 132 -18.58 10.60 13.66
CA ASP A 132 -18.07 9.37 14.26
C ASP A 132 -17.79 8.30 13.20
N ILE A 133 -18.65 8.16 12.18
CA ILE A 133 -18.40 7.27 11.04
C ILE A 133 -17.16 7.74 10.28
N GLY A 134 -17.03 9.03 9.99
CA GLY A 134 -15.88 9.59 9.28
C GLY A 134 -14.56 9.39 10.02
N LEU A 135 -14.55 9.46 11.35
CA LEU A 135 -13.37 9.28 12.18
C LEU A 135 -13.00 7.80 12.43
N ALA A 136 -14.00 6.92 12.51
CA ALA A 136 -13.80 5.52 12.91
C ALA A 136 -12.84 4.75 11.99
N GLY A 137 -12.94 4.96 10.68
CA GLY A 137 -12.05 4.28 9.73
C GLY A 137 -10.59 4.68 9.88
N PRO A 138 -10.25 5.98 9.79
CA PRO A 138 -8.89 6.45 10.00
C PRO A 138 -8.27 6.02 11.34
N LEU A 139 -9.03 6.03 12.43
CA LEU A 139 -8.55 5.55 13.73
C LEU A 139 -8.26 4.04 13.71
N ALA A 140 -9.16 3.23 13.16
CA ALA A 140 -8.96 1.78 13.09
C ALA A 140 -7.75 1.41 12.21
N GLY A 141 -7.61 2.05 11.05
CA GLY A 141 -6.44 1.89 10.19
C GLY A 141 -5.14 2.31 10.88
N PHE A 142 -5.14 3.46 11.57
CA PHE A 142 -3.99 3.95 12.32
C PHE A 142 -3.57 3.00 13.45
N VAL A 143 -4.52 2.46 14.23
CA VAL A 143 -4.23 1.49 15.31
C VAL A 143 -3.52 0.25 14.77
N VAL A 144 -3.89 -0.23 13.58
CA VAL A 144 -3.22 -1.38 12.93
C VAL A 144 -1.89 -0.98 12.29
N ALA A 145 -1.77 0.24 11.75
CA ALA A 145 -0.54 0.74 11.17
C ALA A 145 0.58 0.91 12.21
N VAL A 146 0.28 1.27 13.47
CA VAL A 146 1.28 1.47 14.54
C VAL A 146 2.14 0.23 14.81
N PRO A 147 1.60 -0.96 15.11
CA PRO A 147 2.43 -2.15 15.33
C PRO A 147 3.19 -2.58 14.07
N ILE A 148 2.60 -2.42 12.88
CA ILE A 148 3.28 -2.72 11.61
C ILE A 148 4.46 -1.76 11.39
N ALA A 149 4.27 -0.46 11.64
CA ALA A 149 5.34 0.53 11.57
C ALA A 149 6.45 0.22 12.58
N LEU A 150 6.09 -0.17 13.80
CA LEU A 150 7.06 -0.56 14.83
C LEU A 150 7.89 -1.76 14.39
N VAL A 151 7.28 -2.81 13.84
CA VAL A 151 7.99 -3.96 13.26
C VAL A 151 8.89 -3.52 12.12
N GLY A 152 8.42 -2.60 11.26
CA GLY A 152 9.22 -2.02 10.19
C GLY A 152 10.46 -1.28 10.68
N VAL A 153 10.34 -0.49 11.75
CA VAL A 153 11.48 0.23 12.35
C VAL A 153 12.45 -0.72 13.07
N LEU A 154 11.92 -1.71 13.80
CA LEU A 154 12.74 -2.71 14.50
C LEU A 154 13.50 -3.64 13.55
N SER A 155 12.95 -3.90 12.36
CA SER A 155 13.52 -4.79 11.36
C SER A 155 14.38 -4.06 10.32
N MET A 156 14.79 -2.82 10.60
CA MET A 156 15.69 -2.09 9.70
C MET A 156 17.08 -2.73 9.68
N GLN A 157 17.61 -2.91 8.48
CA GLN A 157 18.97 -3.38 8.27
C GLN A 157 19.96 -2.20 8.29
N PRO A 158 21.23 -2.43 8.62
CA PRO A 158 22.24 -1.38 8.54
C PRO A 158 22.38 -0.84 7.11
N PRO A 159 22.78 0.44 6.94
CA PRO A 159 22.93 1.04 5.63
C PRO A 159 23.99 0.30 4.81
N VAL A 160 23.65 0.00 3.56
CA VAL A 160 24.56 -0.67 2.63
C VAL A 160 25.35 0.40 1.88
N GLN A 161 26.69 0.40 2.05
CA GLN A 161 27.54 1.33 1.32
C GLN A 161 27.50 1.03 -0.19
N GLY A 162 27.14 2.03 -0.99
CA GLY A 162 27.09 1.93 -2.46
C GLY A 162 25.74 1.53 -3.05
N GLY A 163 24.67 1.46 -2.26
CA GLY A 163 23.30 1.26 -2.76
C GLY A 163 22.83 2.44 -3.61
N GLY A 164 22.27 2.14 -4.78
CA GLY A 164 21.77 3.12 -5.75
C GLY A 164 20.72 4.08 -5.16
N TYR A 165 20.68 5.28 -5.74
CA TYR A 165 19.82 6.39 -5.34
C TYR A 165 18.33 6.04 -5.51
N GLY A 166 17.67 5.66 -4.42
CA GLY A 166 16.21 5.57 -4.34
C GLY A 166 15.55 6.92 -4.04
N ILE A 167 14.24 7.02 -4.25
CA ILE A 167 13.45 8.19 -3.83
C ILE A 167 13.49 8.29 -2.29
N VAL A 168 14.11 9.35 -1.77
CA VAL A 168 14.12 9.65 -0.33
C VAL A 168 12.78 10.29 0.04
N PHE A 169 11.88 9.50 0.61
CA PHE A 169 10.64 10.02 1.20
C PHE A 169 10.91 10.60 2.59
N ASN A 170 10.18 11.66 2.95
CA ASN A 170 10.19 12.13 4.33
C ASN A 170 9.41 11.16 5.21
N ASP A 171 9.97 10.84 6.37
CA ASP A 171 9.31 9.96 7.34
C ASP A 171 8.16 10.67 8.05
N PRO A 172 6.95 10.07 8.10
CA PRO A 172 5.85 10.55 8.91
C PRO A 172 6.24 10.68 10.39
N LEU A 173 5.56 11.57 11.12
CA LEU A 173 5.84 11.83 12.54
C LEU A 173 5.84 10.55 13.39
N LEU A 174 4.95 9.60 13.08
CA LEU A 174 4.90 8.30 13.76
C LEU A 174 6.24 7.57 13.65
N PHE A 175 6.80 7.45 12.44
CA PHE A 175 8.07 6.76 12.22
C PHE A 175 9.20 7.46 12.96
N ARG A 176 9.29 8.79 12.88
CA ARG A 176 10.31 9.57 13.61
C ARG A 176 10.23 9.35 15.11
N LEU A 177 9.02 9.27 15.66
CA LEU A 177 8.80 8.97 17.08
C LEU A 177 9.25 7.53 17.40
N LEU A 178 8.83 6.55 16.61
CA LEU A 178 9.20 5.14 16.81
C LEU A 178 10.72 4.93 16.72
N GLY A 179 11.38 5.53 15.72
CA GLY A 179 12.84 5.48 15.58
C GLY A 179 13.55 6.07 16.81
N ARG A 180 13.07 7.21 17.33
CA ARG A 180 13.60 7.79 18.58
C ARG A 180 13.37 6.90 19.80
N LEU A 181 12.20 6.28 19.92
CA LEU A 181 11.86 5.42 21.05
C LEU A 181 12.65 4.11 21.06
N VAL A 182 12.91 3.55 19.88
CA VAL A 182 13.63 2.28 19.71
C VAL A 182 15.15 2.50 19.64
N GLY A 183 15.60 3.70 19.33
CA GLY A 183 17.02 4.02 19.13
C GLY A 183 17.54 3.65 17.74
N THR A 184 16.65 3.42 16.76
CA THR A 184 17.01 3.14 15.37
C THR A 184 17.10 4.45 14.59
N PRO A 185 18.26 4.81 14.03
CA PRO A 185 18.37 5.96 13.13
C PRO A 185 17.63 5.66 11.82
N LEU A 186 16.64 6.49 11.48
CA LEU A 186 15.97 6.46 10.19
C LEU A 186 16.85 7.20 9.18
N ASP A 187 17.93 6.54 8.77
CA ASP A 187 18.86 7.08 7.78
C ASP A 187 18.26 6.90 6.37
N PRO A 188 18.20 7.94 5.53
CA PRO A 188 17.82 7.83 4.12
C PRO A 188 18.54 6.73 3.32
N TYR A 189 19.71 6.28 3.77
CA TYR A 189 20.52 5.25 3.10
C TYR A 189 20.22 3.82 3.58
N VAL A 190 19.23 3.63 4.47
CA VAL A 190 18.83 2.30 4.93
C VAL A 190 17.82 1.68 3.96
N PRO A 191 18.05 0.43 3.50
CA PRO A 191 17.06 -0.30 2.72
C PRO A 191 15.72 -0.40 3.45
N ILE A 192 14.65 0.01 2.78
CA ILE A 192 13.30 -0.01 3.34
C ILE A 192 12.76 -1.44 3.26
N ASN A 193 12.28 -1.98 4.38
CA ASN A 193 11.66 -3.31 4.42
C ASN A 193 10.15 -3.27 4.08
N PRO A 194 9.53 -4.42 3.77
CA PRO A 194 8.11 -4.53 3.41
C PRO A 194 7.14 -3.89 4.43
N TYR A 195 7.38 -4.10 5.73
CA TYR A 195 6.53 -3.58 6.79
C TYR A 195 6.56 -2.06 6.85
N TYR A 196 7.75 -1.47 6.74
CA TYR A 196 7.94 -0.04 6.76
C TYR A 196 7.18 0.62 5.61
N MET A 197 7.36 0.12 4.38
CA MET A 197 6.68 0.66 3.21
C MET A 197 5.17 0.49 3.29
N ALA A 198 4.67 -0.68 3.72
CA ALA A 198 3.24 -0.92 3.87
C ALA A 198 2.60 0.04 4.89
N ALA A 199 3.24 0.25 6.04
CA ALA A 199 2.76 1.22 7.03
C ALA A 199 2.87 2.66 6.53
N TRP A 200 3.94 3.03 5.82
CA TRP A 200 4.09 4.37 5.25
C TRP A 200 2.96 4.68 4.26
N ILE A 201 2.69 3.77 3.33
CA ILE A 201 1.59 3.91 2.35
C ILE A 201 0.24 3.90 3.07
N GLY A 202 0.04 3.00 4.05
CA GLY A 202 -1.20 2.92 4.81
C GLY A 202 -1.51 4.22 5.58
N LEU A 203 -0.49 4.85 6.17
CA LEU A 203 -0.62 6.17 6.80
C LEU A 203 -0.90 7.27 5.80
N LEU A 204 -0.26 7.24 4.62
CA LEU A 204 -0.54 8.19 3.54
C LEU A 204 -2.02 8.11 3.15
N VAL A 205 -2.52 6.92 2.80
CA VAL A 205 -3.93 6.71 2.41
C VAL A 205 -4.87 7.15 3.53
N THR A 206 -4.57 6.78 4.77
CA THR A 206 -5.37 7.19 5.94
C THR A 206 -5.41 8.71 6.10
N SER A 207 -4.28 9.40 5.88
CA SER A 207 -4.20 10.86 5.98
C SER A 207 -4.98 11.56 4.86
N LEU A 208 -4.97 11.00 3.64
CA LEU A 208 -5.74 11.53 2.51
C LEU A 208 -7.25 11.47 2.80
N ASN A 209 -7.72 10.39 3.44
CA ASN A 209 -9.12 10.22 3.86
C ASN A 209 -9.54 11.20 4.97
N LEU A 210 -8.60 11.80 5.68
CA LEU A 210 -8.85 12.83 6.70
C LEU A 210 -8.80 14.25 6.14
N MET A 211 -8.34 14.45 4.90
CA MET A 211 -8.32 15.78 4.31
C MET A 211 -9.76 16.28 4.13
N PRO A 212 -10.05 17.54 4.51
CA PRO A 212 -11.35 18.14 4.28
C PRO A 212 -11.45 18.49 2.78
N VAL A 213 -11.75 17.48 1.96
CA VAL A 213 -12.07 17.67 0.55
C VAL A 213 -13.58 17.53 0.44
N GLY A 214 -14.27 18.67 0.57
CA GLY A 214 -15.72 18.81 0.54
C GLY A 214 -16.11 20.19 0.07
#